data_AF-A0A060SG30-F1
#
_entry.id   AF-A0A060SG30-F1
#
_cell.length_a   1.000
_cell.length_b   1.000
_cell.length_c   1.000
_cell.angle_alpha   90.00
_cell.angle_beta   90.00
_cell.angle_gamma   90.00
#
_symmetry.space_group_name_H-M   'P 1'
#
loop_
_entity.id
_entity.type
_entity.pdbx_description
1 polymer ?
#
loop_
_entity_poly.entity_id
_entity_poly.type
_entity_poly.pdbx_seq_one_letter_code
_entity_poly.pdbx_strand_id
1 'polypeptide(L)'
;MPCTSAAETIVRTELARAEEDAFNTVKLPLRTLSPRLLSPEDYVDLSDSRALPLDSAAATPDNPQWPPYIHYGNRGRVRRRPQLTSFPVNTRGFFYYQPHYRIPFGGSIRFRVCQAPDPKYFHLGQDLLTEYGTTWQIPLVAIGSLPRFSLLRSVLQKDGLIPPNFWTEHERLLRDAYTLRLGPNSQVIYECGEPFYVDLSTAMKTVYVATPRLFFPLTSRRMVLRSMETVHSDRWSDKEWASYNWPFESRLHSLQSRP
;
A
#
# COMPACT_ATOMS: atom_id res chain seq x y z
N MET A 1 -39.32 16.70 -39.26
CA MET A 1 -38.88 17.78 -38.34
C MET A 1 -39.22 17.34 -36.91
N PRO A 2 -38.33 17.58 -35.93
CA PRO A 2 -37.40 16.54 -35.50
C PRO A 2 -37.70 15.99 -34.10
N CYS A 3 -37.65 14.65 -33.98
CA CYS A 3 -37.58 13.91 -32.73
C CYS A 3 -36.14 13.38 -32.57
N THR A 4 -35.20 14.29 -32.25
CA THR A 4 -33.78 13.94 -32.05
C THR A 4 -33.13 14.70 -30.88
N SER A 5 -33.89 15.43 -30.06
CA SER A 5 -33.30 16.32 -29.04
C SER A 5 -32.98 15.63 -27.71
N ALA A 6 -33.69 14.58 -27.28
CA ALA A 6 -33.52 14.05 -25.92
C ALA A 6 -32.37 13.04 -25.79
N ALA A 7 -32.18 12.18 -26.79
CA ALA A 7 -31.14 11.15 -26.77
C ALA A 7 -29.74 11.74 -26.96
N GLU A 8 -29.56 12.76 -27.80
CA GLU A 8 -28.27 13.46 -27.95
C GLU A 8 -27.89 14.25 -26.70
N THR A 9 -28.87 14.83 -25.98
CA THR A 9 -28.60 15.54 -24.71
C THR A 9 -28.19 14.58 -23.59
N ILE A 10 -28.82 13.41 -23.48
CA ILE A 10 -28.46 12.38 -22.49
C ILE A 10 -27.06 11.81 -22.76
N VAL A 11 -26.76 11.50 -24.03
CA VAL A 11 -25.44 10.98 -24.42
C VAL A 11 -24.35 12.05 -24.22
N ARG A 12 -24.62 13.33 -24.53
CA ARG A 12 -23.66 14.43 -24.24
C ARG A 12 -23.47 14.69 -22.75
N THR A 13 -24.51 14.51 -21.93
CA THR A 13 -24.43 14.71 -20.48
C THR A 13 -23.72 13.53 -19.79
N GLU A 14 -23.84 12.31 -20.32
CA GLU A 14 -23.06 11.15 -19.86
C GLU A 14 -21.61 11.17 -20.34
N LEU A 15 -21.32 11.67 -21.55
CA LEU A 15 -19.96 11.91 -22.03
C LEU A 15 -19.27 13.05 -21.25
N ALA A 16 -19.97 14.15 -20.98
CA ALA A 16 -19.45 15.24 -20.15
C ALA A 16 -19.19 14.79 -18.69
N ARG A 17 -20.04 13.93 -18.12
CA ARG A 17 -19.82 13.33 -16.79
C ARG A 17 -18.72 12.27 -16.76
N ALA A 18 -18.46 11.60 -17.88
CA ALA A 18 -17.34 10.67 -18.01
C ALA A 18 -15.98 11.40 -18.19
N GLU A 19 -16.00 12.62 -18.74
CA GLU A 19 -14.85 13.53 -18.78
C GLU A 19 -14.58 14.19 -17.42
N GLU A 20 -15.61 14.41 -16.59
CA GLU A 20 -15.49 15.01 -15.25
C GLU A 20 -14.73 14.15 -14.23
N ASP A 21 -14.63 12.84 -14.46
CA ASP A 21 -13.88 11.87 -13.63
C ASP A 21 -12.50 11.53 -14.24
N ALA A 22 -12.00 12.33 -15.17
CA ALA A 22 -10.61 12.25 -15.65
C ALA A 22 -9.67 12.83 -14.58
N PHE A 23 -9.43 12.06 -13.52
CA PHE A 23 -8.54 12.47 -12.43
C PHE A 23 -7.20 12.98 -12.96
N ASN A 24 -6.81 14.17 -12.51
CA ASN A 24 -5.53 14.77 -12.84
C ASN A 24 -4.39 13.82 -12.49
N THR A 25 -3.45 13.66 -13.42
CA THR A 25 -2.30 12.79 -13.26
C THR A 25 -1.03 13.61 -13.44
N VAL A 26 -0.18 13.59 -12.41
CA VAL A 26 1.14 14.20 -12.40
C VAL A 26 2.16 13.18 -12.86
N LYS A 27 2.95 13.55 -13.86
CA LYS A 27 4.10 12.77 -14.32
C LYS A 27 5.19 12.83 -13.25
N LEU A 28 5.56 11.68 -12.70
CA LEU A 28 6.56 11.57 -11.66
C LEU A 28 7.86 11.01 -12.27
N PRO A 29 8.88 11.85 -12.53
CA PRO A 29 10.21 11.38 -12.91
C PRO A 29 10.86 10.73 -11.69
N LEU A 30 10.71 9.41 -11.55
CA LEU A 30 11.17 8.71 -10.36
C LEU A 30 12.67 8.40 -10.46
N ARG A 31 13.50 9.33 -9.97
CA ARG A 31 14.96 9.24 -10.09
C ARG A 31 15.62 8.45 -8.96
N THR A 32 15.12 8.64 -7.74
CA THR A 32 15.60 8.00 -6.50
C THR A 32 14.46 7.85 -5.48
N LEU A 33 14.61 6.91 -4.56
CA LEU A 33 13.78 6.73 -3.36
C LEU A 33 14.62 6.85 -2.07
N SER A 34 15.91 7.15 -2.18
CA SER A 34 16.80 7.30 -1.04
C SER A 34 16.73 8.72 -0.48
N PRO A 35 16.37 8.92 0.79
CA PRO A 35 16.38 10.26 1.40
C PRO A 35 17.72 11.00 1.27
N ARG A 36 18.83 10.26 1.12
CA ARG A 36 20.19 10.82 1.01
C ARG A 36 20.55 11.30 -0.39
N LEU A 37 19.81 10.86 -1.41
CA LEU A 37 20.07 11.17 -2.83
C LEU A 37 19.04 12.14 -3.41
N LEU A 38 18.05 12.55 -2.61
CA LEU A 38 17.02 13.50 -3.02
C LEU A 38 17.65 14.81 -3.49
N SER A 39 17.10 15.36 -4.57
CA SER A 39 17.38 16.70 -5.07
C SER A 39 16.07 17.48 -5.24
N PRO A 40 16.12 18.80 -5.47
CA PRO A 40 14.91 19.61 -5.70
C PRO A 40 14.03 19.13 -6.85
N GLU A 41 14.61 18.44 -7.84
CA GLU A 41 13.89 17.84 -8.97
C GLU A 41 13.00 16.64 -8.57
N ASP A 42 13.28 16.03 -7.42
CA ASP A 42 12.49 14.91 -6.89
C ASP A 42 11.26 15.41 -6.09
N TYR A 43 11.12 16.74 -5.91
CA TYR A 43 9.97 17.36 -5.25
C TYR A 43 8.77 17.38 -6.17
N VAL A 44 7.64 16.87 -5.69
CA VAL A 44 6.40 16.76 -6.46
C VAL A 44 5.21 17.33 -5.71
N ASP A 45 4.35 18.05 -6.43
CA ASP A 45 3.02 18.43 -5.96
C ASP A 45 1.99 17.42 -6.49
N LEU A 46 1.34 16.72 -5.58
CA LEU A 46 0.31 15.73 -5.88
C LEU A 46 -1.10 16.23 -5.52
N SER A 47 -1.26 17.50 -5.14
CA SER A 47 -2.55 18.05 -4.71
C SER A 47 -3.65 17.75 -5.74
N ASP A 48 -4.73 17.12 -5.28
CA ASP A 48 -5.90 16.68 -6.06
C ASP A 48 -5.59 15.77 -7.27
N SER A 49 -4.39 15.18 -7.28
CA SER A 49 -3.87 14.43 -8.41
C SER A 49 -3.46 13.02 -8.03
N ARG A 50 -3.11 12.20 -9.03
CA ARG A 50 -2.43 10.91 -8.89
C ARG A 50 -1.03 11.01 -9.48
N ALA A 51 -0.11 10.19 -9.02
CA ALA A 51 1.22 10.11 -9.62
C ALA A 51 1.27 9.00 -10.67
N LEU A 52 1.83 9.30 -11.84
CA LEU A 52 2.23 8.34 -12.84
C LEU A 52 3.76 8.28 -12.87
N PRO A 53 4.37 7.23 -12.27
CA PRO A 53 5.81 7.00 -12.36
C PRO A 53 6.19 6.87 -13.84
N LEU A 54 7.07 7.76 -14.29
CA LEU A 54 7.69 7.69 -15.60
C LEU A 54 9.13 7.24 -15.44
N ASP A 55 9.51 6.30 -16.29
CA ASP A 55 10.91 6.06 -16.56
C ASP A 55 11.37 7.10 -17.58
N SER A 56 12.43 7.86 -17.28
CA SER A 56 13.04 8.74 -18.27
C SER A 56 13.62 7.98 -19.47
N ALA A 57 13.86 6.67 -19.33
CA ALA A 57 14.47 5.80 -20.33
C ALA A 57 13.51 4.79 -20.98
N ALA A 58 12.33 4.50 -20.41
CA ALA A 58 11.40 3.52 -20.96
C ALA A 58 10.21 4.19 -21.66
N ALA A 59 10.04 3.87 -22.95
CA ALA A 59 8.91 4.30 -23.75
C ALA A 59 7.64 3.52 -23.33
N THR A 60 6.67 4.25 -22.77
CA THR A 60 5.26 3.86 -22.52
C THR A 60 4.99 2.59 -21.69
N PRO A 61 3.95 2.58 -20.84
CA PRO A 61 3.60 1.38 -20.06
C PRO A 61 3.09 0.24 -20.97
N ASP A 62 3.71 -0.94 -20.87
CA ASP A 62 3.41 -2.18 -21.62
C ASP A 62 1.98 -2.73 -21.45
N ASN A 63 1.16 -2.17 -20.56
CA ASN A 63 -0.22 -2.61 -20.37
C ASN A 63 -1.17 -1.44 -20.03
N PRO A 64 -2.05 -1.02 -20.97
CA PRO A 64 -2.97 0.10 -20.76
C PRO A 64 -4.10 -0.21 -19.76
N GLN A 65 -4.31 -1.48 -19.38
CA GLN A 65 -5.45 -1.86 -18.52
C GLN A 65 -5.23 -1.48 -17.05
N TRP A 66 -3.98 -1.36 -16.60
CA TRP A 66 -3.64 -0.96 -15.23
C TRP A 66 -2.39 -0.08 -15.25
N PRO A 67 -2.53 1.23 -15.56
CA PRO A 67 -1.41 2.14 -15.48
C PRO A 67 -0.81 2.10 -14.07
N PRO A 68 0.51 2.30 -13.91
CA PRO A 68 1.21 2.17 -12.64
C PRO A 68 0.93 3.34 -11.69
N TYR A 69 -0.32 3.78 -11.59
CA TYR A 69 -0.71 4.92 -10.77
C TYR A 69 -0.40 4.69 -9.29
N ILE A 70 0.37 5.62 -8.75
CA ILE A 70 0.46 5.85 -7.32
C ILE A 70 -0.69 6.80 -6.95
N HIS A 71 -1.48 6.41 -5.96
CA HIS A 71 -2.71 7.09 -5.57
C HIS A 71 -2.89 7.01 -4.06
N TYR A 72 -3.72 7.89 -3.50
CA TYR A 72 -3.88 8.02 -2.06
C TYR A 72 -4.58 6.83 -1.42
N GLY A 73 -5.63 6.33 -2.05
CA GLY A 73 -6.43 5.24 -1.49
C GLY A 73 -7.32 4.58 -2.52
N ASN A 74 -7.94 3.46 -2.16
CA ASN A 74 -8.87 2.75 -3.01
C ASN A 74 -10.21 2.62 -2.30
N ARG A 75 -11.22 3.36 -2.78
CA ARG A 75 -12.57 3.38 -2.20
C ARG A 75 -13.48 2.28 -2.73
N GLY A 76 -12.90 1.27 -3.39
CA GLY A 76 -13.61 0.10 -3.87
C GLY A 76 -13.86 0.16 -5.38
N ARG A 77 -14.96 -0.46 -5.82
CA ARG A 77 -15.32 -0.53 -7.24
C ARG A 77 -16.68 0.11 -7.46
N VAL A 78 -16.73 1.13 -8.31
CA VAL A 78 -17.99 1.67 -8.87
C VAL A 78 -18.04 1.24 -10.33
N ARG A 79 -19.15 0.64 -10.76
CA ARG A 79 -19.35 0.18 -12.16
C ARG A 79 -18.19 -0.66 -12.71
N ARG A 80 -17.63 -1.56 -11.89
CA ARG A 80 -16.47 -2.45 -12.16
C ARG A 80 -15.10 -1.77 -12.34
N ARG A 81 -15.00 -0.43 -12.29
CA ARG A 81 -13.71 0.28 -12.30
C ARG A 81 -13.21 0.54 -10.87
N PRO A 82 -11.90 0.42 -10.61
CA PRO A 82 -11.35 0.79 -9.31
C PRO A 82 -11.49 2.30 -9.10
N GLN A 83 -12.07 2.71 -7.97
CA GLN A 83 -12.16 4.11 -7.58
C GLN A 83 -10.90 4.50 -6.82
N LEU A 84 -9.86 4.83 -7.58
CA LEU A 84 -8.59 5.30 -7.02
C LEU A 84 -8.77 6.74 -6.54
N THR A 85 -8.46 7.02 -5.29
CA THR A 85 -8.62 8.35 -4.70
C THR A 85 -7.36 9.17 -4.99
N SER A 86 -7.53 10.42 -5.44
CA SER A 86 -6.42 11.38 -5.58
C SER A 86 -5.80 11.71 -4.23
N PHE A 87 -4.58 12.22 -4.26
CA PHE A 87 -3.94 12.79 -3.08
C PHE A 87 -4.69 14.02 -2.58
N PRO A 88 -4.81 14.22 -1.24
CA PRO A 88 -5.44 15.40 -0.68
C PRO A 88 -4.75 16.69 -1.13
N VAL A 89 -5.46 17.81 -0.99
CA VAL A 89 -4.89 19.15 -1.14
C VAL A 89 -3.63 19.32 -0.29
N ASN A 90 -2.67 20.10 -0.79
CA ASN A 90 -1.38 20.38 -0.15
C ASN A 90 -0.50 19.13 0.08
N THR A 91 -0.66 18.10 -0.73
CA THR A 91 0.25 16.94 -0.73
C THR A 91 1.46 17.24 -1.60
N ARG A 92 2.45 17.94 -1.05
CA ARG A 92 3.69 18.31 -1.75
C ARG A 92 4.91 17.80 -0.99
N GLY A 93 5.90 17.26 -1.68
CA GLY A 93 7.05 16.66 -1.01
C GLY A 93 7.71 15.56 -1.82
N PHE A 94 8.18 14.52 -1.13
CA PHE A 94 9.07 13.51 -1.68
C PHE A 94 8.57 12.10 -1.44
N PHE A 95 8.70 11.24 -2.45
CA PHE A 95 8.65 9.79 -2.23
C PHE A 95 9.98 9.32 -1.64
N TYR A 96 9.90 8.39 -0.70
CA TYR A 96 11.11 7.80 -0.12
C TYR A 96 10.85 6.37 0.38
N TYR A 97 11.91 5.59 0.46
CA TYR A 97 11.87 4.24 1.02
C TYR A 97 12.19 4.28 2.51
N GLN A 98 11.31 3.65 3.30
CA GLN A 98 11.51 3.39 4.71
C GLN A 98 11.74 1.88 4.91
N PRO A 99 12.96 1.43 5.23
CA PRO A 99 13.19 0.05 5.60
C PRO A 99 12.51 -0.27 6.94
N HIS A 100 12.09 -1.51 7.10
CA HIS A 100 11.64 -2.03 8.38
C HIS A 100 12.84 -2.57 9.16
N TYR A 101 12.94 -2.21 10.44
CA TYR A 101 14.16 -2.44 11.22
C TYR A 101 14.55 -3.92 11.37
N ARG A 102 13.56 -4.82 11.53
CA ARG A 102 13.82 -6.26 11.76
C ARG A 102 13.47 -7.20 10.61
N ILE A 103 12.59 -6.78 9.71
CA ILE A 103 11.97 -7.67 8.72
C ILE A 103 12.40 -7.18 7.34
N PRO A 104 13.26 -7.91 6.62
CA PRO A 104 13.82 -7.45 5.35
C PRO A 104 12.75 -7.08 4.30
N PHE A 105 11.65 -7.82 4.26
CA PHE A 105 10.51 -7.55 3.37
C PHE A 105 9.46 -6.60 3.95
N GLY A 106 9.67 -6.10 5.17
CA GLY A 106 8.75 -5.21 5.86
C GLY A 106 8.82 -3.74 5.44
N GLY A 107 9.77 -3.39 4.57
CA GLY A 107 9.95 -2.03 4.09
C GLY A 107 8.73 -1.49 3.34
N SER A 108 8.72 -0.18 3.11
CA SER A 108 7.66 0.48 2.36
C SER A 108 8.14 1.74 1.66
N ILE A 109 7.50 2.09 0.56
CA ILE A 109 7.61 3.45 0.01
C ILE A 109 6.56 4.32 0.70
N ARG A 110 6.98 5.48 1.18
CA ARG A 110 6.15 6.48 1.85
C ARG A 110 6.24 7.79 1.10
N PHE A 111 5.34 8.71 1.44
CA PHE A 111 5.38 10.09 0.96
C PHE A 111 5.58 11.01 2.15
N ARG A 112 6.63 11.82 2.10
CA ARG A 112 6.88 12.84 3.12
C ARG A 112 6.43 14.20 2.61
N VAL A 113 5.49 14.80 3.31
CA VAL A 113 4.97 16.14 3.03
C VAL A 113 5.97 17.18 3.53
N CYS A 114 6.49 18.00 2.62
CA CYS A 114 7.48 19.04 2.86
C CYS A 114 7.02 20.37 2.24
N GLN A 115 7.17 21.47 2.98
CA GLN A 115 6.77 22.80 2.50
C GLN A 115 7.75 23.43 1.50
N ALA A 116 8.95 22.88 1.37
CA ALA A 116 9.99 23.38 0.49
C ALA A 116 10.60 22.26 -0.36
N PRO A 117 11.05 22.57 -1.59
CA PRO A 117 11.71 21.62 -2.48
C PRO A 117 13.16 21.33 -2.09
N ASP A 118 13.73 22.03 -1.11
CA ASP A 118 15.09 21.77 -0.66
C ASP A 118 15.13 20.52 0.24
N PRO A 119 15.82 19.43 -0.16
CA PRO A 119 15.89 18.18 0.59
C PRO A 119 16.48 18.33 1.99
N LYS A 120 17.23 19.41 2.29
CA LYS A 120 17.73 19.66 3.65
C LYS A 120 16.60 19.75 4.67
N TYR A 121 15.40 20.16 4.24
CA TYR A 121 14.21 20.25 5.09
C TYR A 121 13.40 18.95 5.14
N PHE A 122 13.85 17.87 4.49
CA PHE A 122 13.17 16.58 4.48
C PHE A 122 12.84 16.09 5.91
N HIS A 123 13.77 16.24 6.84
CA HIS A 123 13.59 15.80 8.24
C HIS A 123 12.54 16.62 9.00
N LEU A 124 12.21 17.84 8.56
CA LEU A 124 11.17 18.68 9.14
C LEU A 124 9.77 18.33 8.60
N GLY A 125 9.71 17.60 7.49
CA GLY A 125 8.47 17.13 6.91
C GLY A 125 7.80 16.02 7.72
N GLN A 126 6.53 15.78 7.43
CA GLN A 126 5.72 14.74 8.09
C GLN A 126 5.30 13.68 7.08
N ASP A 127 5.20 12.43 7.52
CA ASP A 127 4.67 11.37 6.67
C ASP A 127 3.20 11.65 6.36
N LEU A 128 2.82 11.50 5.09
CA LEU A 128 1.44 11.56 4.67
C LEU A 128 0.65 10.47 5.42
N LEU A 129 -0.52 10.83 5.95
CA LEU A 129 -1.40 9.91 6.64
C LEU A 129 -2.57 9.48 5.74
N THR A 130 -3.04 8.26 5.93
CA THR A 130 -4.31 7.79 5.38
C THR A 130 -5.49 8.49 6.05
N GLU A 131 -6.69 8.33 5.49
CA GLU A 131 -7.94 8.86 6.06
C GLU A 131 -8.26 8.26 7.45
N TYR A 132 -7.52 7.22 7.86
CA TYR A 132 -7.63 6.55 9.15
C TYR A 132 -6.55 6.95 10.16
N GLY A 133 -5.68 7.91 9.81
CA GLY A 133 -4.61 8.38 10.69
C GLY A 133 -3.37 7.48 10.76
N THR A 134 -3.32 6.38 10.00
CA THR A 134 -2.11 5.56 9.83
C THR A 134 -1.22 6.12 8.73
N THR A 135 0.08 5.84 8.75
CA THR A 135 0.99 6.29 7.69
C THR A 135 0.58 5.73 6.32
N TRP A 136 0.49 6.61 5.32
CA TRP A 136 0.33 6.23 3.93
C TRP A 136 1.61 5.56 3.44
N GLN A 137 1.48 4.38 2.87
CA GLN A 137 2.62 3.58 2.45
C GLN A 137 2.23 2.59 1.35
N ILE A 138 3.19 2.27 0.49
CA ILE A 138 3.14 1.14 -0.44
C ILE A 138 4.07 0.05 0.11
N PRO A 139 3.53 -1.08 0.61
CA PRO A 139 4.36 -2.15 1.14
C PRO A 139 5.34 -2.72 0.10
N LEU A 140 6.57 -3.03 0.50
CA LEU A 140 7.59 -3.62 -0.37
C LEU A 140 7.13 -4.93 -1.01
N VAL A 141 6.35 -5.71 -0.27
CA VAL A 141 5.72 -6.96 -0.75
C VAL A 141 4.72 -6.71 -1.87
N ALA A 142 4.02 -5.58 -1.87
CA ALA A 142 3.13 -5.18 -2.97
C ALA A 142 3.94 -4.73 -4.18
N ILE A 143 5.04 -4.01 -3.97
CA ILE A 143 5.99 -3.60 -5.03
C ILE A 143 6.56 -4.84 -5.72
N GLY A 144 7.05 -5.82 -4.94
CA GLY A 144 7.67 -7.05 -5.43
C GLY A 144 6.70 -8.08 -6.03
N SER A 145 5.42 -8.06 -5.66
CA SER A 145 4.42 -8.99 -6.20
C SER A 145 3.71 -8.48 -7.45
N LEU A 146 3.51 -7.16 -7.59
CA LEU A 146 2.73 -6.58 -8.69
C LEU A 146 3.61 -6.13 -9.87
N PRO A 147 3.40 -6.66 -11.10
CA PRO A 147 4.22 -6.31 -12.27
C PRO A 147 4.25 -4.82 -12.61
N ARG A 148 3.15 -4.10 -12.38
CA ARG A 148 3.05 -2.65 -12.66
C ARG A 148 4.03 -1.78 -11.86
N PHE A 149 4.65 -2.32 -10.81
CA PHE A 149 5.61 -1.60 -9.99
C PHE A 149 7.07 -1.94 -10.36
N SER A 150 7.31 -2.44 -11.58
CA SER A 150 8.65 -2.73 -12.11
C SER A 150 9.60 -1.53 -11.97
N LEU A 151 9.15 -0.31 -12.29
CA LEU A 151 9.98 0.90 -12.14
C LEU A 151 10.40 1.15 -10.69
N LEU A 152 9.48 0.97 -9.73
CA LEU A 152 9.81 1.10 -8.30
C LEU A 152 10.84 0.05 -7.88
N ARG A 153 10.73 -1.19 -8.39
CA ARG A 153 11.72 -2.25 -8.12
C ARG A 153 13.10 -1.86 -8.63
N SER A 154 13.16 -1.38 -9.88
CA SER A 154 14.40 -0.95 -10.52
C SER A 154 15.07 0.19 -9.75
N VAL A 155 14.31 1.20 -9.32
CA VAL A 155 14.85 2.32 -8.52
C VAL A 155 15.35 1.86 -7.15
N LEU A 156 14.61 0.99 -6.46
CA LEU A 156 15.05 0.44 -5.18
C LEU A 156 16.39 -0.32 -5.28
N GLN A 157 16.58 -1.12 -6.34
CA GLN A 157 17.85 -1.83 -6.59
C GLN A 157 18.97 -0.88 -7.02
N LYS A 158 18.67 0.05 -7.94
CA LYS A 158 19.62 1.07 -8.44
C LYS A 158 20.18 1.91 -7.30
N ASP A 159 19.34 2.31 -6.35
CA ASP A 159 19.74 3.13 -5.21
C ASP A 159 20.44 2.33 -4.10
N GLY A 160 20.58 1.01 -4.26
CA GLY A 160 21.16 0.13 -3.23
C GLY A 160 20.32 0.03 -1.96
N LEU A 161 19.02 0.34 -2.04
CA LEU A 161 18.09 0.31 -0.90
C LEU A 161 17.66 -1.13 -0.55
N ILE A 162 17.79 -2.03 -1.51
CA ILE A 162 17.62 -3.48 -1.34
C ILE A 162 18.75 -4.23 -2.08
N PRO A 163 19.14 -5.43 -1.63
CA PRO A 163 20.11 -6.27 -2.34
C PRO A 163 19.65 -6.65 -3.77
N PRO A 164 20.58 -6.85 -4.73
CA PRO A 164 20.23 -7.24 -6.10
C PRO A 164 19.43 -8.55 -6.19
N ASN A 165 19.74 -9.51 -5.33
CA ASN A 165 19.09 -10.83 -5.23
C ASN A 165 17.82 -10.84 -4.37
N PHE A 166 17.44 -9.70 -3.77
CA PHE A 166 16.33 -9.61 -2.81
C PHE A 166 15.02 -10.24 -3.32
N TRP A 167 14.63 -9.93 -4.56
CA TRP A 167 13.38 -10.43 -5.14
C TRP A 167 13.40 -11.95 -5.35
N THR A 168 14.54 -12.50 -5.79
CA THR A 168 14.72 -13.93 -6.03
C THR A 168 14.73 -14.70 -4.71
N GLU A 169 15.41 -14.18 -3.68
CA GLU A 169 15.43 -14.80 -2.34
C GLU A 169 14.04 -14.87 -1.69
N HIS A 170 13.18 -13.90 -2.00
CA HIS A 170 11.84 -13.79 -1.43
C HIS A 170 10.72 -14.23 -2.39
N GLU A 171 11.04 -14.94 -3.48
CA GLU A 171 10.09 -15.24 -4.57
C GLU A 171 8.82 -15.95 -4.06
N ARG A 172 8.98 -16.93 -3.16
CA ARG A 172 7.84 -17.67 -2.57
C ARG A 172 6.91 -16.72 -1.80
N LEU A 173 7.46 -15.84 -0.98
CA LEU A 173 6.71 -14.89 -0.17
C LEU A 173 5.99 -13.84 -1.05
N LEU A 174 6.61 -13.41 -2.15
CA LEU A 174 5.99 -12.51 -3.13
C LEU A 174 4.86 -13.19 -3.91
N ARG A 175 4.99 -14.48 -4.23
CA ARG A 175 3.94 -15.29 -4.87
C ARG A 175 2.73 -15.45 -3.94
N ASP A 176 2.97 -15.70 -2.66
CA ASP A 176 1.92 -15.75 -1.65
C ASP A 176 1.22 -14.39 -1.51
N ALA A 177 1.99 -13.30 -1.49
CA ALA A 177 1.46 -11.94 -1.45
C ALA A 177 0.56 -11.63 -2.67
N TYR A 178 0.97 -12.05 -3.87
CA TYR A 178 0.18 -11.92 -5.09
C TYR A 178 -1.14 -12.71 -5.00
N THR A 179 -1.07 -13.95 -4.53
CA THR A 179 -2.24 -14.85 -4.39
C THR A 179 -3.25 -14.29 -3.40
N LEU A 180 -2.77 -13.69 -2.31
CA LEU A 180 -3.56 -13.00 -1.30
C LEU A 180 -4.03 -11.61 -1.74
N ARG A 181 -3.62 -11.15 -2.93
CA ARG A 181 -3.96 -9.83 -3.49
C ARG A 181 -3.50 -8.67 -2.59
N LEU A 182 -2.31 -8.80 -1.98
CA LEU A 182 -1.68 -7.68 -1.27
C LEU A 182 -1.36 -6.58 -2.30
N GLY A 183 -1.99 -5.42 -2.10
CA GLY A 183 -1.87 -4.27 -2.97
C GLY A 183 -1.18 -3.09 -2.31
N PRO A 184 -1.05 -1.96 -3.02
CA PRO A 184 -0.41 -0.76 -2.51
C PRO A 184 -1.10 -0.13 -1.30
N ASN A 185 -2.39 -0.43 -1.07
CA ASN A 185 -3.15 0.06 0.08
C ASN A 185 -3.42 -1.05 1.12
N SER A 186 -2.74 -2.19 1.00
CA SER A 186 -2.89 -3.28 1.98
C SER A 186 -2.14 -2.92 3.27
N GLN A 187 -2.81 -3.09 4.39
CA GLN A 187 -2.18 -2.97 5.70
C GLN A 187 -1.52 -4.30 6.05
N VAL A 188 -0.21 -4.25 6.29
CA VAL A 188 0.59 -5.40 6.70
C VAL A 188 1.22 -5.05 8.05
N ILE A 189 0.94 -5.88 9.05
CA ILE A 189 1.49 -5.79 10.40
C ILE A 189 2.68 -6.74 10.44
N TYR A 190 3.86 -6.21 10.71
CA TYR A 190 5.11 -6.96 10.84
C TYR A 190 5.50 -7.20 12.30
N GLU A 191 5.06 -6.33 13.21
CA GLU A 191 5.39 -6.42 14.63
C GLU A 191 4.20 -6.14 15.55
N CYS A 192 4.29 -6.65 16.77
CA CYS A 192 3.31 -6.33 17.81
C CYS A 192 3.38 -4.86 18.20
N GLY A 193 2.21 -4.22 18.33
CA GLY A 193 2.11 -2.80 18.67
C GLY A 193 2.09 -1.86 17.47
N GLU A 194 2.29 -2.35 16.24
CA GLU A 194 2.08 -1.53 15.06
C GLU A 194 0.60 -1.11 14.93
N PRO A 195 0.32 0.19 14.72
CA PRO A 195 -1.05 0.65 14.58
C PRO A 195 -1.64 0.19 13.24
N PHE A 196 -2.88 -0.28 13.29
CA PHE A 196 -3.64 -0.63 12.11
C PHE A 196 -5.09 -0.18 12.27
N TYR A 197 -5.79 -0.04 11.16
CA TYR A 197 -7.20 0.30 11.12
C TYR A 197 -8.02 -0.87 10.58
N VAL A 198 -9.09 -1.24 11.28
CA VAL A 198 -10.12 -2.16 10.78
C VAL A 198 -11.48 -1.55 10.99
N ASP A 199 -12.24 -1.48 9.89
CA ASP A 199 -13.66 -1.19 9.94
C ASP A 199 -14.44 -2.47 10.30
N LEU A 200 -14.92 -2.54 11.54
CA LEU A 200 -15.68 -3.69 12.03
C LEU A 200 -17.09 -3.78 11.42
N SER A 201 -17.59 -2.71 10.80
CA SER A 201 -18.87 -2.75 10.06
C SER A 201 -18.75 -3.48 8.72
N THR A 202 -17.52 -3.58 8.18
CA THR A 202 -17.25 -4.22 6.89
C THR A 202 -16.56 -5.57 7.09
N ALA A 203 -17.26 -6.68 6.81
CA ALA A 203 -16.72 -8.04 6.96
C ALA A 203 -15.55 -8.38 6.00
N MET A 204 -15.35 -7.56 4.97
CA MET A 204 -14.42 -7.79 3.86
C MET A 204 -13.11 -7.00 3.94
N LYS A 205 -12.95 -6.07 4.89
CA LYS A 205 -11.65 -5.41 5.09
C LYS A 205 -10.69 -6.42 5.73
N THR A 206 -9.50 -6.54 5.13
CA THR A 206 -8.46 -7.48 5.55
C THR A 206 -7.22 -6.70 5.95
N VAL A 207 -6.68 -7.03 7.12
CA VAL A 207 -5.32 -6.68 7.53
C VAL A 207 -4.48 -7.96 7.45
N TYR A 208 -3.23 -7.85 7.03
CA TYR A 208 -2.35 -9.01 6.90
C TYR A 208 -1.35 -9.00 8.04
N VAL A 209 -1.25 -10.09 8.79
CA VAL A 209 -0.18 -10.29 9.77
C VAL A 209 0.95 -11.03 9.07
N ALA A 210 2.10 -10.39 8.95
CA ALA A 210 3.29 -11.00 8.38
C ALA A 210 3.99 -11.87 9.42
N THR A 211 4.47 -13.02 8.97
CA THR A 211 5.40 -13.88 9.70
C THR A 211 6.66 -14.04 8.86
N PRO A 212 7.75 -14.62 9.39
CA PRO A 212 8.97 -14.82 8.60
C PRO A 212 8.78 -15.62 7.31
N ARG A 213 7.68 -16.39 7.17
CA ARG A 213 7.47 -17.30 6.04
C ARG A 213 6.20 -17.04 5.24
N LEU A 214 5.18 -16.39 5.81
CA LEU A 214 3.89 -16.20 5.14
C LEU A 214 3.07 -15.04 5.73
N PHE A 215 1.99 -14.69 5.04
CA PHE A 215 1.02 -13.69 5.50
C PHE A 215 -0.29 -14.36 5.94
N PHE A 216 -0.79 -13.95 7.10
CA PHE A 216 -2.09 -14.36 7.61
C PHE A 216 -3.13 -13.27 7.37
N PRO A 217 -4.16 -13.50 6.53
CA PRO A 217 -5.25 -12.55 6.39
C PRO A 217 -6.15 -12.59 7.63
N LEU A 218 -6.21 -11.45 8.29
CA LEU A 218 -7.04 -11.15 9.45
C LEU A 218 -8.19 -10.25 9.01
N THR A 219 -9.37 -10.84 8.86
CA THR A 219 -10.61 -10.13 8.54
C THR A 219 -11.43 -9.89 9.79
N SER A 220 -12.35 -8.92 9.78
CA SER A 220 -13.29 -8.69 10.90
C SER A 220 -14.02 -9.99 11.29
N ARG A 221 -14.41 -10.81 10.31
CA ARG A 221 -15.00 -12.14 10.56
C ARG A 221 -14.06 -13.08 11.31
N ARG A 222 -12.77 -13.12 10.93
CA ARG A 222 -11.75 -13.99 11.55
C ARG A 222 -11.27 -13.47 12.91
N MET A 223 -11.39 -12.17 13.17
CA MET A 223 -11.12 -11.57 14.48
C MET A 223 -12.17 -11.96 15.50
N VAL A 224 -13.45 -11.99 15.09
CA VAL A 224 -14.58 -12.23 16.01
C VAL A 224 -14.95 -13.71 16.16
N LEU A 225 -14.73 -14.55 15.13
CA LEU A 225 -15.23 -15.94 15.10
C LEU A 225 -14.18 -17.05 15.35
N ARG A 226 -13.08 -16.81 16.06
CA ARG A 226 -12.19 -17.93 16.43
C ARG A 226 -12.60 -18.57 17.77
N SER A 227 -13.25 -19.74 17.66
CA SER A 227 -13.22 -20.78 18.69
C SER A 227 -11.77 -21.17 19.00
N MET A 228 -11.44 -21.38 20.28
CA MET A 228 -10.12 -21.82 20.76
C MET A 228 -9.63 -23.12 20.08
N GLU A 229 -10.53 -23.98 19.62
CA GLU A 229 -10.18 -25.30 19.08
C GLU A 229 -9.33 -25.24 17.80
N THR A 230 -9.48 -24.17 17.01
CA THR A 230 -8.79 -24.06 15.71
C THR A 230 -7.33 -23.61 15.83
N VAL A 231 -6.93 -22.98 16.94
CA VAL A 231 -5.52 -22.57 17.14
C VAL A 231 -4.64 -23.77 17.46
N HIS A 232 -5.20 -24.81 18.09
CA HIS A 232 -4.48 -26.03 18.42
C HIS A 232 -4.51 -27.10 17.33
N SER A 233 -5.46 -27.04 16.38
CA SER A 233 -5.61 -28.06 15.33
C SER A 233 -4.89 -27.75 14.02
N ASP A 234 -4.44 -26.52 13.79
CA ASP A 234 -3.69 -26.20 12.58
C ASP A 234 -2.26 -26.76 12.69
N ARG A 235 -1.86 -27.50 11.65
CA ARG A 235 -0.53 -28.15 11.46
C ARG A 235 0.69 -27.20 11.59
N TRP A 236 0.48 -25.94 11.95
CA TRP A 236 1.39 -24.79 11.82
C TRP A 236 1.70 -24.13 13.17
N SER A 237 1.53 -24.86 14.29
CA SER A 237 1.99 -24.41 15.59
C SER A 237 3.52 -24.58 15.71
N ASP A 238 4.31 -23.63 15.20
CA ASP A 238 5.59 -23.37 15.85
C ASP A 238 5.25 -22.75 17.21
N LYS A 239 5.08 -23.59 18.23
CA LYS A 239 4.64 -23.18 19.58
C LYS A 239 5.53 -22.08 20.19
N GLU A 240 6.77 -21.98 19.74
CA GLU A 240 7.70 -20.94 20.17
C GLU A 240 7.32 -19.55 19.65
N TRP A 241 6.92 -19.37 18.38
CA TRP A 241 6.62 -18.01 17.88
C TRP A 241 5.36 -17.42 18.53
N ALA A 242 4.34 -18.26 18.74
CA ALA A 242 3.06 -17.87 19.32
C ALA A 242 3.21 -17.47 20.80
N SER A 243 4.02 -18.21 21.56
CA SER A 243 4.24 -17.94 22.98
C SER A 243 5.05 -16.66 23.26
N TYR A 244 5.95 -16.26 22.35
CA TYR A 244 6.72 -15.02 22.52
C TYR A 244 6.02 -13.75 22.03
N ASN A 245 5.06 -13.84 21.10
CA ASN A 245 4.50 -12.66 20.42
C ASN A 245 2.97 -12.57 20.41
N TRP A 246 2.24 -13.55 20.96
CA TRP A 246 0.78 -13.49 21.01
C TRP A 246 0.28 -13.01 22.38
N PRO A 247 -0.40 -11.86 22.48
CA PRO A 247 -0.75 -11.24 23.78
C PRO A 247 -1.85 -11.96 24.56
N PHE A 248 -2.38 -13.08 24.07
CA PHE A 248 -3.48 -13.80 24.69
C PHE A 248 -3.06 -15.04 25.51
N GLU A 249 -1.84 -15.55 25.37
CA GLU A 249 -1.41 -16.73 26.15
C GLU A 249 -0.99 -16.38 27.59
N SER A 250 -0.44 -15.18 27.82
CA SER A 250 0.17 -14.83 29.11
C SER A 250 -0.79 -14.48 30.24
N ARG A 251 -2.12 -14.47 30.02
CA ARG A 251 -3.12 -14.09 31.05
C ARG A 251 -4.21 -15.11 31.37
N LEU A 252 -4.24 -16.27 30.70
CA LEU A 252 -5.26 -17.29 31.01
C LEU A 252 -4.80 -18.29 32.09
N HIS A 253 -3.49 -18.46 32.30
CA HIS A 253 -2.98 -19.36 33.34
C HIS A 253 -2.97 -18.78 34.75
N SER A 254 -3.27 -17.49 34.94
CA SER A 254 -3.28 -16.85 36.26
C SER A 254 -4.66 -16.79 36.94
N LEU A 255 -5.71 -17.35 36.32
CA LEU A 255 -7.08 -17.35 36.87
C LEU A 255 -7.63 -18.74 37.25
N GLN A 256 -6.81 -19.79 37.18
CA GLN A 256 -7.24 -21.16 37.58
C GLN A 256 -6.51 -21.73 38.80
N SER A 257 -5.82 -20.90 39.58
CA SER A 257 -5.18 -21.35 40.82
C SER A 257 -5.28 -20.31 41.92
N ARG A 258 -6.45 -20.26 42.57
CA ARG A 258 -6.61 -19.91 43.99
C ARG A 258 -7.87 -20.58 44.51
N PRO A 259 -7.83 -21.07 45.76
CA PRO A 259 -8.33 -22.37 46.21
C PRO A 259 -9.84 -22.54 46.15
#